data_AF-A0A1A6GD35-F1
#
_entry.id   AF-A0A1A6GD35-F1
#
_cell.length_a   1.000
_cell.length_b   1.000
_cell.length_c   1.000
_cell.angle_alpha   90.00
_cell.angle_beta   90.00
_cell.angle_gamma   90.00
#
_symmetry.space_group_name_H-M   'P 1'
#
loop_
_entity.id
_entity.type
_entity.pdbx_description
1 polymer ?
#
loop_
_entity_poly.entity_id
_entity_poly.type
_entity_poly.pdbx_seq_one_letter_code
_entity_poly.pdbx_strand_id
1 'polypeptide(L)'
;RCLEDHEIVVQVEGTMPSESKFLFRKNYAKYEFFKNPVNFFPDQMVTWCQQSNGSQAQLLQNFLNTSSCPEIQGFLQVKELGRKSWKKLYVCLRRSGLYYSTKGTSKEPRHLQLLADLEESSIFYLINGKKQYNAPNDYGMCIKPNKAKIEMKELRLLCAEDEQIRTCWMTAFRLLKYGMLLYQNYRIPQQRKALLSPFNTPVVSRGPSSVKCCGNLIA
;
A
#
# COMPACT_ATOMS: atom_id res chain seq x y z
N ARG A 1 -7.53 -4.85 0.39
CA ARG A 1 -6.64 -3.73 -0.02
C ARG A 1 -7.44 -2.76 -0.88
N CYS A 2 -7.00 -1.51 -1.04
CA CYS A 2 -7.54 -0.67 -2.11
C CYS A 2 -6.97 -1.17 -3.46
N LEU A 3 -7.77 -1.08 -4.51
CA LEU A 3 -7.26 -1.26 -5.87
C LEU A 3 -6.61 0.05 -6.33
N GLU A 4 -5.50 -0.06 -7.06
CA GLU A 4 -4.94 1.06 -7.80
C GLU A 4 -5.75 1.32 -9.07
N ASP A 5 -5.84 2.58 -9.49
CA ASP A 5 -6.79 3.01 -10.53
C ASP A 5 -6.51 2.39 -11.91
N HIS A 6 -5.32 1.83 -12.12
CA HIS A 6 -4.94 1.14 -13.35
C HIS A 6 -5.26 -0.36 -13.33
N GLU A 7 -5.61 -0.93 -12.16
CA GLU A 7 -5.89 -2.37 -12.04
C GLU A 7 -7.23 -2.72 -12.72
N ILE A 8 -7.23 -3.80 -13.50
CA ILE A 8 -8.43 -4.31 -14.18
C ILE A 8 -9.24 -5.15 -13.20
N VAL A 9 -10.46 -4.70 -12.88
CA VAL A 9 -11.31 -5.32 -11.83
C VAL A 9 -11.55 -6.82 -12.09
N VAL A 10 -11.81 -7.21 -13.35
CA VAL A 10 -12.03 -8.62 -13.73
C VAL A 10 -10.80 -9.49 -13.44
N GLN A 11 -9.59 -8.98 -13.66
CA GLN A 11 -8.37 -9.73 -13.36
C GLN A 11 -8.18 -9.91 -11.85
N VAL A 12 -8.53 -8.88 -11.06
CA VAL A 12 -8.48 -8.97 -9.60
C VAL A 12 -9.51 -9.96 -9.08
N GLU A 13 -10.75 -9.90 -9.59
CA GLU A 13 -11.85 -10.78 -9.22
C GLU A 13 -11.52 -12.25 -9.47
N GLY A 14 -10.89 -12.57 -10.60
CA GLY A 14 -10.42 -13.93 -10.91
C GLY A 14 -9.38 -14.51 -9.92
N THR A 15 -8.80 -13.68 -9.03
CA THR A 15 -7.85 -14.12 -7.98
C THR A 15 -8.46 -14.13 -6.56
N MET A 16 -9.74 -13.75 -6.44
CA MET A 16 -10.44 -13.64 -5.17
C MET A 16 -11.06 -14.98 -4.74
N PRO A 17 -10.93 -15.41 -3.47
CA PRO A 17 -11.76 -16.48 -2.94
C PRO A 17 -13.23 -16.11 -2.94
N SER A 18 -14.10 -17.12 -2.99
CA SER A 18 -15.57 -16.99 -3.10
C SER A 18 -16.23 -16.06 -2.09
N GLU A 19 -15.72 -15.99 -0.85
CA GLU A 19 -16.29 -15.11 0.20
C GLU A 19 -15.80 -13.66 0.15
N SER A 20 -14.89 -13.34 -0.77
CA SER A 20 -14.32 -12.00 -0.87
C SER A 20 -15.33 -11.01 -1.46
N LYS A 21 -15.23 -9.74 -1.05
CA LYS A 21 -16.17 -8.69 -1.46
C LYS A 21 -15.43 -7.48 -1.98
N PHE A 22 -15.97 -6.86 -3.03
CA PHE A 22 -15.62 -5.49 -3.38
C PHE A 22 -16.36 -4.52 -2.47
N LEU A 23 -15.63 -3.50 -2.00
CA LEU A 23 -16.16 -2.45 -1.14
C LEU A 23 -15.86 -1.11 -1.77
N PHE A 24 -16.88 -0.26 -1.90
CA PHE A 24 -16.72 1.11 -2.38
C PHE A 24 -16.77 2.09 -1.21
N ARG A 25 -15.67 2.83 -1.01
CA ARG A 25 -15.55 3.83 0.06
C ARG A 25 -14.54 4.91 -0.30
N LYS A 26 -14.68 6.08 0.33
CA LYS A 26 -13.70 7.16 0.21
C LYS A 26 -12.40 6.78 0.94
N ASN A 27 -11.25 7.11 0.33
CA ASN A 27 -9.93 6.99 0.94
C ASN A 27 -9.09 8.22 0.59
N TYR A 28 -9.12 9.23 1.46
CA TYR A 28 -8.41 10.50 1.24
C TYR A 28 -6.88 10.39 1.39
N ALA A 29 -6.41 9.35 2.06
CA ALA A 29 -4.98 9.11 2.34
C ALA A 29 -4.28 8.30 1.23
N LYS A 30 -5.00 7.82 0.20
CA LYS A 30 -4.46 6.93 -0.86
C LYS A 30 -3.18 7.45 -1.52
N TYR A 31 -3.09 8.77 -1.69
CA TYR A 31 -2.01 9.46 -2.40
C TYR A 31 -1.28 10.48 -1.52
N GLU A 32 -1.33 10.33 -0.19
CA GLU A 32 -0.78 11.32 0.73
C GLU A 32 0.73 11.54 0.53
N PHE A 33 1.48 10.48 0.21
CA PHE A 33 2.90 10.58 -0.16
C PHE A 33 3.17 11.59 -1.30
N PHE A 34 2.32 11.64 -2.34
CA PHE A 34 2.55 12.55 -3.46
C PHE A 34 2.23 14.01 -3.12
N LYS A 35 1.48 14.28 -2.05
CA LYS A 35 1.18 15.64 -1.58
C LYS A 35 2.30 16.19 -0.69
N ASN A 36 2.90 15.33 0.14
CA ASN A 36 3.95 15.72 1.09
C ASN A 36 5.06 14.66 1.16
N PRO A 37 5.88 14.50 0.10
CA PRO A 37 6.82 13.38 0.00
C PRO A 37 7.99 13.47 1.00
N VAL A 38 8.44 14.68 1.36
CA VAL A 38 9.62 14.88 2.21
C VAL A 38 9.38 14.48 3.67
N ASN A 39 8.20 14.74 4.21
CA ASN A 39 7.88 14.42 5.60
C ASN A 39 7.07 13.12 5.76
N PHE A 40 6.93 12.34 4.67
CA PHE A 40 6.08 11.16 4.68
C PHE A 40 6.72 9.99 5.43
N PHE A 41 8.00 9.74 5.18
CA PHE A 41 8.75 8.66 5.82
C PHE A 41 9.52 9.18 7.03
N PRO A 42 9.56 8.42 8.14
CA PRO A 42 10.47 8.70 9.25
C PRO A 42 11.92 8.72 8.80
N ASP A 43 12.75 9.45 9.55
CA ASP A 43 14.19 9.46 9.35
C ASP A 43 14.76 8.04 9.37
N GLN A 44 15.75 7.79 8.50
CA GLN A 44 16.45 6.51 8.37
C GLN A 44 15.61 5.31 7.86
N MET A 45 14.28 5.46 7.69
CA MET A 45 13.42 4.42 7.12
C MET A 45 13.71 4.20 5.64
N VAL A 46 14.06 5.25 4.89
CA VAL A 46 14.41 5.17 3.47
C VAL A 46 15.90 5.44 3.31
N THR A 47 16.59 4.53 2.62
CA THR A 47 17.98 4.71 2.20
C THR A 47 18.11 4.56 0.71
N TRP A 48 19.11 5.24 0.14
CA TRP A 48 19.37 5.29 -1.29
C TRP A 48 20.75 4.70 -1.56
N CYS A 49 20.88 3.82 -2.56
CA CYS A 49 22.21 3.32 -2.98
C CYS A 49 23.13 4.45 -3.49
N GLN A 50 22.57 5.58 -3.90
CA GLN A 50 23.29 6.79 -4.30
C GLN A 50 22.79 7.95 -3.43
N GLN A 51 23.70 8.66 -2.75
CA GLN A 51 23.32 9.80 -1.91
C GLN A 51 22.60 10.86 -2.76
N SER A 52 21.41 11.29 -2.33
CA SER A 52 20.67 12.37 -2.99
C SER A 52 20.65 13.62 -2.11
N ASN A 53 21.12 14.74 -2.65
CA ASN A 53 21.14 16.04 -1.98
C ASN A 53 19.76 16.74 -2.09
N GLY A 54 18.75 16.13 -1.45
CA GLY A 54 17.63 16.77 -0.76
C GLY A 54 16.73 17.82 -1.45
N SER A 55 15.91 17.43 -2.44
CA SER A 55 14.68 18.18 -2.79
C SER A 55 13.45 17.26 -2.96
N GLN A 56 12.23 17.81 -2.80
CA GLN A 56 10.98 17.05 -2.99
C GLN A 56 10.91 16.35 -4.35
N ALA A 57 11.32 17.06 -5.41
CA ALA A 57 11.33 16.54 -6.77
C ALA A 57 12.32 15.39 -6.95
N GLN A 58 13.51 15.49 -6.34
CA GLN A 58 14.50 14.41 -6.38
C GLN A 58 14.02 13.17 -5.62
N LEU A 59 13.38 13.33 -4.45
CA LEU A 59 12.85 12.20 -3.69
C LEU A 59 11.80 11.44 -4.50
N LEU A 60 10.87 12.17 -5.12
CA LEU A 60 9.85 11.59 -5.99
C LEU A 60 10.49 10.91 -7.21
N GLN A 61 11.43 11.57 -7.89
CA GLN A 61 12.16 10.98 -9.01
C GLN A 61 12.87 9.70 -8.61
N ASN A 62 13.48 9.65 -7.42
CA ASN A 62 14.17 8.45 -6.96
C ASN A 62 13.22 7.30 -6.63
N PHE A 63 11.97 7.53 -6.24
CA PHE A 63 11.00 6.43 -6.11
C PHE A 63 10.49 5.94 -7.47
N LEU A 64 10.32 6.87 -8.41
CA LEU A 64 9.70 6.61 -9.72
C LEU A 64 10.68 6.10 -10.78
N ASN A 65 11.96 6.40 -10.65
CA ASN A 65 13.00 5.91 -11.57
C ASN A 65 13.21 4.40 -11.35
N THR A 66 13.01 3.57 -12.38
CA THR A 66 13.21 2.12 -12.25
C THR A 66 14.68 1.74 -12.05
N SER A 67 15.61 2.59 -12.49
CA SER A 67 17.06 2.41 -12.33
C SER A 67 17.57 2.82 -10.94
N SER A 68 16.76 3.52 -10.14
CA SER A 68 17.11 3.77 -8.74
C SER A 68 16.75 2.56 -7.87
N CYS A 69 17.50 2.39 -6.79
CA CYS A 69 17.30 1.34 -5.79
C CYS A 69 16.94 1.97 -4.43
N PRO A 70 15.72 2.53 -4.26
CA PRO A 70 15.22 2.84 -2.92
C PRO A 70 15.20 1.57 -2.09
N GLU A 71 15.70 1.68 -0.86
CA GLU A 71 15.60 0.63 0.14
C GLU A 71 14.84 1.15 1.34
N ILE A 72 13.77 0.45 1.71
CA ILE A 72 12.96 0.78 2.89
C ILE A 72 13.29 -0.23 3.98
N GLN A 73 13.65 0.27 5.14
CA GLN A 73 14.20 -0.55 6.22
C GLN A 73 13.58 -0.19 7.57
N GLY A 74 13.53 -1.16 8.47
CA GLY A 74 13.03 -0.94 9.82
C GLY A 74 12.64 -2.24 10.51
N PHE A 75 12.31 -2.15 11.80
CA PHE A 75 11.83 -3.31 12.54
C PHE A 75 10.34 -3.54 12.31
N LEU A 76 9.97 -4.81 12.11
CA LEU A 76 8.59 -5.27 12.11
C LEU A 76 8.48 -6.54 12.97
N GLN A 77 7.31 -6.75 13.57
CA GLN A 77 6.95 -8.04 14.13
C GLN A 77 6.48 -8.94 12.99
N VAL A 78 7.16 -10.06 12.76
CA VAL A 78 6.86 -11.01 11.69
C VAL A 78 6.32 -12.28 12.32
N LYS A 79 5.18 -12.76 11.84
CA LYS A 79 4.60 -14.01 12.31
C LYS A 79 5.43 -15.20 11.82
N GLU A 80 5.77 -16.11 12.72
CA GLU A 80 6.40 -17.36 12.35
C GLU A 80 5.41 -18.28 11.62
N LEU A 81 5.83 -18.87 10.50
CA LEU A 81 4.99 -19.76 9.71
C LEU A 81 4.59 -21.00 10.52
N GLY A 82 3.30 -21.34 10.48
CA GLY A 82 2.74 -22.47 11.23
C GLY A 82 2.68 -22.29 12.75
N ARG A 83 3.11 -21.13 13.30
CA ARG A 83 3.15 -20.87 14.74
C ARG A 83 2.25 -19.69 15.13
N LYS A 84 1.89 -19.62 16.42
CA LYS A 84 1.16 -18.47 16.99
C LYS A 84 2.08 -17.31 17.38
N SER A 85 3.37 -17.55 17.50
CA SER A 85 4.40 -16.59 17.89
C SER A 85 4.73 -15.57 16.79
N TRP A 86 5.26 -14.43 17.25
CA TRP A 86 5.73 -13.32 16.44
C TRP A 86 7.14 -12.97 16.87
N LYS A 87 7.99 -12.56 15.92
CA LYS A 87 9.37 -12.20 16.15
C LYS A 87 9.68 -10.81 15.61
N LYS A 88 10.32 -9.97 16.42
CA LYS A 88 10.85 -8.68 15.96
C LYS A 88 12.05 -8.94 15.06
N LEU A 89 11.93 -8.57 13.80
CA LEU A 89 12.98 -8.74 12.79
C LEU A 89 13.29 -7.39 12.14
N TYR A 90 14.56 -7.19 11.79
CA TYR A 90 14.95 -6.09 10.93
C TYR A 90 14.62 -6.46 9.49
N VAL A 91 13.75 -5.69 8.86
CA VAL A 91 13.17 -5.95 7.55
C VAL A 91 13.66 -4.89 6.56
N CYS A 92 13.85 -5.32 5.33
CA CYS A 92 14.34 -4.52 4.22
C CYS A 92 13.51 -4.81 2.96
N LEU A 93 12.85 -3.80 2.39
CA LEU A 93 12.12 -3.87 1.14
C LEU A 93 12.97 -3.28 0.00
N ARG A 94 13.13 -4.07 -1.06
CA ARG A 94 13.77 -3.73 -2.32
C ARG A 94 12.82 -4.04 -3.46
N ARG A 95 13.17 -3.62 -4.69
CA ARG A 95 12.39 -3.96 -5.89
C ARG A 95 12.25 -5.48 -6.10
N SER A 96 13.29 -6.23 -5.75
CA SER A 96 13.28 -7.71 -5.86
C SER A 96 12.46 -8.42 -4.79
N GLY A 97 12.00 -7.72 -3.74
CA GLY A 97 11.23 -8.35 -2.68
C GLY A 97 11.44 -7.76 -1.29
N LEU A 98 10.72 -8.36 -0.33
CA LEU A 98 10.84 -8.08 1.08
C LEU A 98 11.76 -9.12 1.72
N TYR A 99 12.76 -8.66 2.46
CA TYR A 99 13.76 -9.49 3.14
C TYR A 99 13.78 -9.20 4.63
N TYR A 100 14.27 -10.15 5.43
CA TYR A 100 14.68 -9.90 6.82
C TYR A 100 16.15 -10.26 7.03
N SER A 101 16.77 -9.58 8.01
CA SER A 101 18.12 -9.90 8.45
C SER A 101 18.13 -11.05 9.45
N THR A 102 19.03 -12.00 9.25
CA THR A 102 19.34 -13.08 10.21
C THR A 102 20.41 -12.67 11.22
N LYS A 103 21.04 -11.51 11.05
CA LYS A 103 22.13 -11.01 11.92
C LYS A 103 21.92 -9.53 12.24
N GLY A 104 21.20 -9.25 13.33
CA GLY A 104 20.94 -7.89 13.81
C GLY A 104 20.27 -7.04 12.73
N THR A 105 20.93 -5.96 12.33
CA THR A 105 20.50 -5.05 11.24
C THR A 105 21.36 -5.19 9.98
N SER A 106 22.18 -6.25 9.88
CA SER A 106 23.08 -6.44 8.74
C SER A 106 22.29 -6.63 7.45
N LYS A 107 22.74 -5.93 6.40
CA LYS A 107 22.18 -5.97 5.05
C LYS A 107 23.09 -6.66 4.03
N GLU A 108 24.12 -7.36 4.52
CA GLU A 108 24.95 -8.21 3.67
C GLU A 108 24.09 -9.31 3.04
N PRO A 109 24.26 -9.63 1.75
CA PRO A 109 23.46 -10.65 1.07
C PRO A 109 23.37 -11.99 1.82
N ARG A 110 24.48 -12.43 2.44
CA ARG A 110 24.53 -13.68 3.22
C ARG A 110 23.64 -13.69 4.46
N HIS A 111 23.31 -12.52 5.00
CA HIS A 111 22.45 -12.36 6.17
C HIS A 111 20.98 -12.06 5.80
N LEU A 112 20.66 -11.90 4.52
CA LEU A 112 19.30 -11.57 4.09
C LEU A 112 18.55 -12.84 3.66
N GLN A 113 17.33 -12.97 4.15
CA GLN A 113 16.41 -14.05 3.80
C GLN A 113 15.14 -13.46 3.19
N LEU A 114 14.71 -13.99 2.05
CA LEU A 114 13.52 -13.52 1.34
C LEU A 114 12.24 -13.94 2.10
N LEU A 115 11.36 -12.97 2.37
CA LEU A 115 10.02 -13.23 2.91
C LEU A 115 8.99 -13.39 1.79
N ALA A 116 9.02 -12.47 0.82
CA ALA A 116 8.06 -12.40 -0.26
C ALA A 116 8.64 -11.68 -1.48
N ASP A 117 8.31 -12.18 -2.65
CA ASP A 117 8.55 -11.51 -3.93
C ASP A 117 7.57 -10.33 -4.09
N LEU A 118 8.06 -9.18 -4.57
CA LEU A 118 7.26 -7.96 -4.69
C LEU A 118 6.30 -8.00 -5.89
N GLU A 119 6.75 -8.50 -7.03
CA GLU A 119 5.97 -8.54 -8.27
C GLU A 119 4.82 -9.54 -8.14
N GLU A 120 5.15 -10.71 -7.62
CA GLU A 120 4.23 -11.85 -7.47
C GLU A 120 3.35 -11.76 -6.21
N SER A 121 3.43 -10.68 -5.42
CA SER A 121 2.62 -10.53 -4.20
C SER A 121 1.89 -9.21 -4.10
N SER A 122 0.75 -9.22 -3.40
CA SER A 122 -0.04 -8.05 -3.07
C SER A 122 -0.05 -7.81 -1.57
N ILE A 123 0.00 -6.54 -1.15
CA ILE A 123 -0.04 -6.14 0.26
C ILE A 123 -1.46 -5.74 0.68
N PHE A 124 -1.85 -6.14 1.89
CA PHE A 124 -3.17 -5.93 2.48
C PHE A 124 -3.05 -5.40 3.91
N TYR A 125 -4.00 -4.57 4.32
CA TYR A 125 -4.24 -4.32 5.74
C TYR A 125 -4.77 -5.60 6.39
N LEU A 126 -4.21 -5.97 7.53
CA LEU A 126 -4.71 -7.09 8.32
C LEU A 126 -5.86 -6.61 9.21
N ILE A 127 -7.04 -7.19 9.03
CA ILE A 127 -8.23 -6.89 9.84
C ILE A 127 -8.33 -7.97 10.92
N ASN A 128 -8.72 -7.60 12.14
CA ASN A 128 -8.89 -8.52 13.27
C ASN A 128 -7.63 -9.36 13.59
N GLY A 129 -6.44 -8.78 13.36
CA GLY A 129 -5.16 -9.48 13.49
C GLY A 129 -4.92 -10.09 14.89
N LYS A 130 -5.29 -9.36 15.95
CA LYS A 130 -5.20 -9.85 17.33
C LYS A 130 -6.01 -11.14 17.54
N LYS A 131 -7.28 -11.11 17.13
CA LYS A 131 -8.22 -12.22 17.35
C LYS A 131 -7.89 -13.46 16.50
N GLN A 132 -7.51 -13.26 15.23
CA GLN A 132 -7.29 -14.37 14.29
C GLN A 132 -5.87 -14.95 14.36
N TYR A 133 -4.86 -14.11 14.64
CA TYR A 133 -3.46 -14.50 14.45
C TYR A 133 -2.57 -14.22 15.66
N ASN A 134 -3.16 -13.80 16.79
CA ASN A 134 -2.45 -13.34 17.99
C ASN A 134 -1.47 -12.20 17.67
N ALA A 135 -1.84 -11.29 16.75
CA ALA A 135 -0.98 -10.16 16.43
C ALA A 135 -0.66 -9.31 17.67
N PRO A 136 0.56 -8.78 17.81
CA PRO A 136 0.95 -7.94 18.95
C PRO A 136 0.06 -6.69 19.12
N ASN A 137 -0.37 -6.09 18.01
CA ASN A 137 -1.26 -4.93 18.00
C ASN A 137 -2.17 -4.95 16.75
N ASP A 138 -2.95 -3.87 16.55
CA ASP A 138 -3.92 -3.75 15.45
C ASP A 138 -3.31 -3.18 14.15
N TYR A 139 -2.03 -2.84 14.16
CA TYR A 139 -1.30 -2.27 13.03
C TYR A 139 -0.68 -3.37 12.14
N GLY A 140 -1.48 -4.40 11.86
CA GLY A 140 -1.08 -5.54 11.05
C GLY A 140 -1.17 -5.29 9.54
N MET A 141 -0.30 -5.98 8.80
CA MET A 141 -0.27 -6.07 7.35
C MET A 141 -0.12 -7.54 6.94
N CYS A 142 -0.54 -7.86 5.72
CA CYS A 142 -0.41 -9.19 5.14
C CYS A 142 0.09 -9.08 3.71
N ILE A 143 1.08 -9.90 3.36
CA ILE A 143 1.52 -10.09 1.98
C ILE A 143 0.98 -11.44 1.51
N LYS A 144 0.20 -11.39 0.44
CA LYS A 144 -0.43 -12.55 -0.20
C LYS A 144 0.15 -12.73 -1.61
N PRO A 145 0.68 -13.90 -1.97
CA PRO A 145 1.04 -14.21 -3.36
C PRO A 145 -0.17 -14.15 -4.30
N ASN A 146 0.00 -13.62 -5.51
CA ASN A 146 -1.10 -13.41 -6.46
C ASN A 146 -1.63 -14.72 -7.04
N LYS A 147 -0.74 -15.71 -7.27
CA LYS A 147 -1.04 -16.99 -7.96
C LYS A 147 -1.36 -18.15 -7.03
N ALA A 148 -1.26 -17.97 -5.71
CA ALA A 148 -1.49 -19.04 -4.76
C ALA A 148 -2.99 -19.42 -4.69
N LYS A 149 -3.32 -20.68 -4.95
CA LYS A 149 -4.56 -21.28 -4.44
C LYS A 149 -4.47 -21.17 -2.91
N ILE A 150 -5.37 -20.39 -2.33
CA ILE A 150 -5.22 -19.77 -1.01
C ILE A 150 -5.03 -20.82 0.09
N GLU A 151 -3.79 -21.11 0.43
CA GLU A 151 -3.45 -21.70 1.72
C GLU A 151 -3.05 -20.58 2.68
N MET A 152 -3.76 -20.49 3.82
CA MET A 152 -3.41 -19.53 4.88
C MET A 152 -1.96 -19.66 5.36
N LYS A 153 -1.32 -20.81 5.12
CA LYS A 153 0.07 -21.10 5.47
C LYS A 153 1.08 -20.30 4.65
N GLU A 154 0.71 -19.80 3.49
CA GLU A 154 1.61 -19.02 2.64
C GLU A 154 1.59 -17.52 2.95
N LEU A 155 0.58 -17.05 3.69
CA LEU A 155 0.45 -15.64 4.04
C LEU A 155 1.63 -15.20 4.92
N ARG A 156 2.29 -14.12 4.52
CA ARG A 156 3.30 -13.46 5.35
C ARG A 156 2.60 -12.36 6.15
N LEU A 157 2.46 -12.57 7.46
CA LEU A 157 1.85 -11.60 8.36
C LEU A 157 2.92 -10.75 9.04
N LEU A 158 2.72 -9.44 9.01
CA LEU A 158 3.61 -8.42 9.54
C LEU A 158 2.81 -7.53 10.49
N CYS A 159 3.47 -6.94 11.46
CA CYS A 159 2.83 -6.04 12.42
C CYS A 159 3.82 -4.91 12.75
N ALA A 160 3.38 -3.68 12.45
CA ALA A 160 4.12 -2.46 12.72
C ALA A 160 3.93 -2.04 14.19
N GLU A 161 4.79 -1.14 14.67
CA GLU A 161 4.69 -0.60 16.03
C GLU A 161 3.47 0.32 16.19
N ASP A 162 3.22 1.16 15.18
CA ASP A 162 2.11 2.10 15.14
C ASP A 162 1.48 2.21 13.75
N GLU A 163 0.45 3.05 13.63
CA GLU A 163 -0.27 3.30 12.38
C GLU A 163 0.56 4.06 11.33
N GLN A 164 1.45 4.95 11.76
CA GLN A 164 2.29 5.75 10.86
C GLN A 164 3.29 4.82 10.15
N ILE A 165 3.99 3.97 10.89
CA ILE A 165 4.92 2.97 10.36
C ILE A 165 4.18 2.00 9.45
N ARG A 166 2.99 1.51 9.84
CA ARG A 166 2.15 0.68 8.96
C ARG A 166 1.87 1.39 7.64
N THR A 167 1.45 2.65 7.68
CA THR A 167 1.11 3.44 6.49
C THR A 167 2.34 3.66 5.60
N CYS A 168 3.51 3.88 6.20
CA CYS A 168 4.78 4.00 5.48
C CYS A 168 5.12 2.71 4.74
N TRP A 169 5.09 1.54 5.40
CA TRP A 169 5.35 0.24 4.76
C TRP A 169 4.34 -0.07 3.65
N MET A 170 3.04 0.15 3.89
CA MET A 170 2.00 -0.04 2.88
C MET A 170 2.25 0.83 1.64
N THR A 171 2.66 2.08 1.84
CA THR A 171 2.91 3.03 0.75
C THR A 171 4.22 2.73 0.03
N ALA A 172 5.29 2.40 0.75
CA ALA A 172 6.56 1.97 0.18
C ALA A 172 6.39 0.74 -0.72
N PHE A 173 5.64 -0.26 -0.27
CA PHE A 173 5.35 -1.45 -1.07
C PHE A 173 4.65 -1.08 -2.39
N ARG A 174 3.65 -0.20 -2.33
CA ARG A 174 2.92 0.28 -3.53
C ARG A 174 3.82 1.09 -4.46
N LEU A 175 4.66 1.97 -3.90
CA LEU A 175 5.60 2.78 -4.68
C LEU A 175 6.61 1.90 -5.42
N LEU A 176 7.22 0.93 -4.74
CA LEU A 176 8.19 0.04 -5.38
C LEU A 176 7.54 -0.91 -6.39
N LYS A 177 6.31 -1.39 -6.11
CA LYS A 177 5.59 -2.30 -7.00
C LYS A 177 5.08 -1.62 -8.28
N TYR A 178 4.49 -0.42 -8.15
CA TYR A 178 3.77 0.21 -9.26
C TYR A 178 4.52 1.42 -9.87
N GLY A 179 5.46 2.00 -9.14
CA GLY A 179 6.30 3.10 -9.61
C GLY A 179 5.51 4.21 -10.31
N MET A 180 5.87 4.47 -11.56
CA MET A 180 5.28 5.53 -12.39
C MET A 180 3.76 5.39 -12.60
N LEU A 181 3.23 4.16 -12.67
CA LEU A 181 1.78 3.95 -12.81
C LEU A 181 1.02 4.52 -11.61
N LEU A 182 1.60 4.43 -10.40
CA LEU A 182 0.97 4.97 -9.20
C LEU A 182 0.95 6.51 -9.23
N TYR A 183 2.00 7.13 -9.75
CA TYR A 183 2.06 8.58 -9.92
C TYR A 183 1.11 9.08 -11.02
N GLN A 184 0.97 8.33 -12.12
CA GLN A 184 -0.01 8.64 -13.17
C GLN A 184 -1.44 8.59 -12.64
N ASN A 185 -1.78 7.57 -11.84
CA ASN A 185 -3.08 7.48 -11.17
C ASN A 185 -3.39 8.72 -10.31
N TYR A 186 -2.37 9.27 -9.63
CA TYR A 186 -2.52 10.49 -8.84
C TYR A 186 -2.77 11.74 -9.72
N ARG A 187 -2.03 11.89 -10.83
CA ARG A 187 -2.07 13.10 -11.66
C ARG A 187 -3.31 13.22 -12.56
N ILE A 188 -3.75 12.11 -13.18
CA ILE A 188 -4.81 12.15 -14.21
C ILE A 188 -6.12 12.78 -13.68
N PRO A 189 -6.63 12.40 -12.49
CA PRO A 189 -7.83 13.03 -11.94
C PRO A 189 -7.63 14.52 -11.60
N GLN A 190 -6.42 14.93 -11.21
CA GLN A 190 -6.11 16.32 -10.89
C GLN A 190 -6.12 17.20 -12.14
N GLN A 191 -5.55 16.71 -13.24
CA GLN A 191 -5.57 17.42 -14.52
C GLN A 191 -6.99 17.57 -15.06
N ARG A 192 -7.82 16.52 -14.97
CA ARG A 192 -9.25 16.60 -15.35
C ARG A 192 -10.01 17.62 -14.51
N LYS A 193 -9.74 17.70 -13.21
CA LYS A 193 -10.32 18.74 -12.34
C LYS A 193 -9.83 20.16 -12.67
N ALA A 194 -8.57 20.32 -13.05
CA ALA A 194 -8.02 21.62 -13.44
C ALA A 194 -8.60 22.14 -14.77
N LEU A 195 -8.94 21.23 -15.69
CA LEU A 195 -9.60 21.56 -16.97
C LEU A 195 -11.08 21.91 -16.78
N LEU A 196 -11.72 21.37 -15.73
CA LEU A 196 -13.05 21.78 -15.31
C LEU A 196 -12.95 23.05 -14.46
N SER A 197 -12.86 24.20 -15.12
CA SER A 197 -13.14 25.50 -14.49
C SER A 197 -14.43 25.39 -13.67
N PRO A 198 -14.49 25.94 -12.43
CA PRO A 198 -15.75 25.99 -11.72
C PRO A 198 -16.70 26.86 -12.55
N PHE A 199 -17.65 26.21 -13.24
CA PHE A 199 -18.84 26.91 -13.70
C PHE A 199 -19.51 27.45 -12.43
N ASN A 200 -19.29 28.73 -12.14
CA ASN A 200 -20.13 29.51 -11.24
C ASN A 200 -21.52 29.57 -11.86
N THR A 201 -22.28 28.49 -11.71
CA THR A 201 -23.73 28.56 -11.83
C THR A 201 -24.21 29.13 -10.50
N PRO A 202 -24.81 30.33 -10.47
CA PRO A 202 -25.41 30.84 -9.25
C PRO A 202 -26.52 29.86 -8.87
N VAL A 203 -26.34 29.19 -7.73
CA VAL A 203 -27.39 28.38 -7.12
C VAL A 203 -28.46 29.36 -6.65
N VAL A 204 -29.50 29.53 -7.46
CA VAL A 204 -30.74 30.16 -7.00
C VAL A 204 -31.35 29.19 -6.00
N SER A 205 -31.24 29.55 -4.72
CA SER A 205 -31.95 28.91 -3.61
C SER A 205 -33.46 29.11 -3.79
N ARG A 206 -34.14 28.12 -4.37
CA ARG A 206 -35.59 27.95 -4.20
C ARG A 206 -35.83 26.86 -3.15
N GLY A 207 -36.63 27.22 -2.15
CA GLY A 207 -36.92 26.44 -0.94
C GLY A 207 -37.60 25.08 -1.18
N PRO A 208 -37.91 24.36 -0.09
CA PRO A 208 -38.16 22.94 -0.11
C PRO A 208 -39.50 22.65 -0.81
N SER A 209 -39.43 22.00 -1.97
CA SER A 209 -40.59 21.38 -2.59
C SER A 209 -40.35 19.87 -2.58
N SER A 210 -41.19 19.18 -1.82
CA SER A 210 -41.30 17.74 -1.75
C SER A 210 -41.36 17.09 -3.14
N VAL A 211 -40.37 16.27 -3.48
CA VAL A 211 -40.45 15.39 -4.65
C VAL A 211 -40.45 13.94 -4.20
N LYS A 212 -41.61 13.32 -4.39
CA LYS A 212 -41.93 11.92 -4.15
C LYS A 212 -41.06 11.02 -5.02
N CYS A 213 -40.57 9.92 -4.44
CA CYS A 213 -40.13 8.74 -5.17
C CYS A 213 -41.29 8.12 -5.95
N CYS A 214 -41.16 8.06 -7.27
CA CYS A 214 -41.71 7.04 -8.18
C CYS A 214 -40.62 6.90 -9.27
N GLY A 215 -39.92 5.78 -9.45
CA GLY A 215 -40.45 4.46 -9.78
C GLY A 215 -40.16 4.23 -11.27
N ASN A 216 -39.32 3.24 -11.58
CA ASN A 216 -39.56 2.21 -12.61
C ASN A 216 -38.29 1.38 -12.87
N LEU A 217 -38.34 0.12 -12.41
CA LEU A 217 -37.81 -1.01 -13.15
C LEU A 217 -38.42 -1.00 -14.55
N ILE A 218 -37.64 -1.29 -15.60
CA ILE A 218 -38.03 -2.22 -16.68
C ILE A 218 -36.76 -2.89 -17.24
N ALA A 219 -36.82 -4.23 -17.28
CA ALA A 219 -36.12 -5.25 -18.09
C ALA A 219 -34.62 -5.10 -18.39
#